data_AF-A0AAQ2GCF9-F1
#
_entry.id   AF-A0AAQ2GCF9-F1
#
_cell.length_a   1.000
_cell.length_b   1.000
_cell.length_c   1.000
_cell.angle_alpha   90.00
_cell.angle_beta   90.00
_cell.angle_gamma   90.00
#
_symmetry.space_group_name_H-M   'P 1'
#
loop_
_entity.id
_entity.type
_entity.pdbx_description
1 polymer ?
#
loop_
_entity_poly.entity_id
_entity_poly.type
_entity_poly.pdbx_seq_one_letter_code
_entity_poly.pdbx_strand_id
1 'polypeptide(L)'
;MKTAKQIFDLAGAALLLLVTSPVLALAVLAVRISSPGPAIFSQTRVGRDGVLFRCHKLRTMYVGTPSLPSHEAPANAVTPAGKTLRKFKLDELPQFWNVLKGEMSLVGPRPCLPTQTELIECRRRLGVSSALPGITGLAQVKGIDMSDPALLAETDADYLKVASIGLDLRILLATIYPG
;
A
#
# COMPACT_ATOMS: atom_id res chain seq x y z
N MET A 1 -22.95 4.41 0.18
CA MET A 1 -21.64 4.25 -0.51
C MET A 1 -20.67 3.31 0.20
N LYS A 2 -20.55 3.31 1.54
CA LYS A 2 -19.63 2.41 2.27
C LYS A 2 -19.78 0.93 1.87
N THR A 3 -21.01 0.41 1.82
CA THR A 3 -21.27 -1.00 1.45
C THR A 3 -20.90 -1.34 0.02
N ALA A 4 -21.26 -0.48 -0.96
CA ALA A 4 -20.92 -0.72 -2.37
C ALA A 4 -19.40 -0.70 -2.60
N LYS A 5 -18.70 0.23 -1.96
CA LYS A 5 -17.23 0.32 -1.96
C LYS A 5 -16.60 -0.94 -1.37
N GLN A 6 -17.10 -1.43 -0.25
CA GLN A 6 -16.60 -2.66 0.38
C GLN A 6 -16.79 -3.89 -0.50
N ILE A 7 -17.95 -4.04 -1.15
CA ILE A 7 -18.19 -5.15 -2.09
C ILE A 7 -17.24 -5.04 -3.28
N PHE A 8 -17.06 -3.83 -3.83
CA PHE A 8 -16.12 -3.57 -4.91
C PHE A 8 -14.68 -3.96 -4.51
N ASP A 9 -14.23 -3.56 -3.31
CA ASP A 9 -12.91 -3.88 -2.80
C ASP A 9 -12.71 -5.39 -2.61
N LEU A 10 -13.68 -6.07 -2.00
CA LEU A 10 -13.62 -7.51 -1.74
C LEU A 10 -13.62 -8.30 -3.05
N ALA A 11 -14.54 -8.00 -3.96
CA ALA A 11 -14.64 -8.67 -5.25
C ALA A 11 -13.40 -8.40 -6.12
N GLY A 12 -12.95 -7.14 -6.16
CA GLY A 12 -11.76 -6.74 -6.90
C GLY A 12 -10.48 -7.37 -6.34
N ALA A 13 -10.29 -7.39 -5.02
CA ALA A 13 -9.14 -8.03 -4.39
C ALA A 13 -9.15 -9.55 -4.59
N ALA A 14 -10.30 -10.21 -4.49
CA ALA A 14 -10.41 -11.65 -4.75
C ALA A 14 -10.05 -11.99 -6.21
N LEU A 15 -10.60 -11.24 -7.17
CA LEU A 15 -10.31 -11.41 -8.59
C LEU A 15 -8.83 -11.14 -8.91
N LEU A 16 -8.30 -10.01 -8.43
CA LEU A 16 -6.89 -9.65 -8.66
C LEU A 16 -5.95 -10.66 -8.03
N LEU A 17 -6.23 -11.15 -6.81
CA LEU A 17 -5.43 -12.18 -6.17
C LEU A 17 -5.46 -13.50 -6.96
N LEU A 18 -6.63 -13.91 -7.47
CA LEU A 18 -6.75 -15.11 -8.29
C LEU A 18 -5.95 -14.98 -9.60
N VAL A 19 -6.14 -13.88 -10.33
CA VAL A 19 -5.48 -13.61 -11.62
C VAL A 19 -3.96 -13.45 -11.44
N THR A 20 -3.52 -12.77 -10.37
CA THR A 20 -2.09 -12.52 -10.12
C THR A 20 -1.42 -13.66 -9.35
N SER A 21 -2.15 -14.71 -8.93
CA SER A 21 -1.58 -15.81 -8.14
C SER A 21 -0.39 -16.52 -8.79
N PRO A 22 -0.33 -16.76 -10.13
CA PRO A 22 0.84 -17.37 -10.75
C PRO A 22 2.06 -16.45 -10.68
N VAL A 23 1.85 -15.14 -10.90
CA VAL A 23 2.90 -14.12 -10.82
C VAL A 23 3.41 -13.98 -9.38
N LEU A 24 2.50 -13.99 -8.40
CA LEU A 24 2.85 -13.95 -6.99
C LEU A 24 3.68 -15.18 -6.59
N ALA A 25 3.33 -16.37 -7.07
CA ALA A 25 4.09 -17.60 -6.81
C ALA A 25 5.53 -17.50 -7.38
N LEU A 26 5.69 -17.04 -8.61
CA LEU A 26 7.00 -16.80 -9.23
C LEU A 26 7.80 -15.73 -8.46
N ALA A 27 7.15 -14.65 -8.05
CA ALA A 27 7.78 -13.58 -7.28
C ALA A 27 8.24 -14.07 -5.90
N VAL A 28 7.46 -14.91 -5.23
CA VAL A 28 7.84 -15.58 -3.97
C VAL A 28 9.09 -16.43 -4.17
N LEU A 29 9.15 -17.24 -5.23
CA LEU A 29 10.33 -18.05 -5.55
C LEU A 29 11.56 -17.16 -5.81
N ALA A 30 11.42 -16.11 -6.62
CA ALA A 30 12.50 -15.17 -6.91
C ALA A 30 13.06 -14.51 -5.63
N VAL A 31 12.22 -14.15 -4.67
CA VAL A 31 12.65 -13.60 -3.37
C VAL A 31 13.46 -14.63 -2.58
N ARG A 32 13.00 -15.89 -2.53
CA ARG A 32 13.68 -16.96 -1.76
C ARG A 32 15.01 -17.40 -2.38
N ILE A 33 15.13 -17.34 -3.70
CA ILE A 33 16.36 -17.68 -4.42
C ILE A 33 17.38 -16.53 -4.29
N SER A 34 16.92 -15.27 -4.33
CA SER A 34 17.81 -14.11 -4.30
C SER A 34 18.38 -13.76 -2.92
N SER A 35 17.75 -14.20 -1.83
CA SER A 35 18.22 -13.93 -0.46
C SER A 35 17.63 -14.92 0.56
N PRO A 36 18.38 -15.29 1.62
CA PRO A 36 17.87 -16.19 2.66
C PRO A 36 16.70 -15.57 3.44
N GLY A 37 15.79 -16.43 3.94
CA GLY A 37 14.65 -16.06 4.79
C GLY A 37 13.27 -16.08 4.12
N PRO A 38 12.19 -15.68 4.82
CA PRO A 38 10.80 -15.76 4.36
C PRO A 38 10.45 -14.79 3.23
N ALA A 39 9.71 -15.21 2.19
CA ALA A 39 9.36 -14.31 1.09
C ALA A 39 8.39 -13.19 1.47
N ILE A 40 7.51 -13.43 2.45
CA ILE A 40 6.54 -12.45 2.92
C ILE A 40 7.15 -11.66 4.08
N PHE A 41 7.17 -10.35 3.93
CA PHE A 41 7.49 -9.38 4.96
C PHE A 41 6.19 -8.75 5.47
N SER A 42 6.09 -8.53 6.79
CA SER A 42 4.94 -7.89 7.41
C SER A 42 5.40 -6.70 8.24
N GLN A 43 4.75 -5.57 8.08
CA GLN A 43 5.09 -4.33 8.79
C GLN A 43 3.84 -3.76 9.46
N THR A 44 3.98 -3.34 10.71
CA THR A 44 2.90 -2.65 11.43
C THR A 44 2.64 -1.29 10.79
N ARG A 45 1.39 -1.01 10.50
CA ARG A 45 0.92 0.24 9.90
C ARG A 45 -0.31 0.77 10.62
N VAL A 46 -0.53 2.08 10.48
CA VAL A 46 -1.72 2.75 11.01
C VAL A 46 -2.87 2.56 10.02
N GLY A 47 -3.96 1.95 10.51
CA GLY A 47 -5.20 1.74 9.77
C GLY A 47 -6.29 2.74 10.15
N ARG A 48 -7.53 2.36 9.84
CA ARG A 48 -8.72 3.17 10.14
C ARG A 48 -8.82 3.43 11.65
N ASP A 49 -9.17 4.66 11.99
CA ASP A 49 -9.35 5.15 13.37
C ASP A 49 -8.09 4.97 14.24
N GLY A 50 -6.91 4.87 13.61
CA GLY A 50 -5.63 4.66 14.30
C GLY A 50 -5.35 3.20 14.67
N VAL A 51 -6.24 2.26 14.34
CA VAL A 51 -6.06 0.84 14.65
C VAL A 51 -4.87 0.27 13.89
N LEU A 52 -3.93 -0.33 14.59
CA LEU A 52 -2.73 -0.92 13.99
C LEU A 52 -3.05 -2.26 13.32
N PHE A 53 -2.47 -2.50 12.15
CA PHE A 53 -2.58 -3.78 11.45
C PHE A 53 -1.25 -4.18 10.80
N ARG A 54 -1.14 -5.46 10.41
CA ARG A 54 0.05 -6.00 9.73
C ARG A 54 -0.12 -5.92 8.21
N CYS A 55 0.52 -4.94 7.59
CA CYS A 55 0.54 -4.81 6.13
C CYS A 55 1.53 -5.82 5.53
N HIS A 56 1.04 -6.69 4.65
CA HIS A 56 1.82 -7.77 4.04
C HIS A 56 2.42 -7.34 2.70
N LYS A 57 3.70 -7.64 2.48
CA LYS A 57 4.43 -7.37 1.21
C LYS A 57 5.37 -8.52 0.88
N LEU A 58 5.85 -8.58 -0.37
CA LEU A 58 7.03 -9.38 -0.66
C LEU A 58 8.26 -8.68 -0.08
N ARG A 59 9.19 -9.46 0.47
CA ARG A 59 10.46 -8.94 0.95
C ARG A 59 11.30 -8.48 -0.25
N THR A 60 11.59 -7.18 -0.30
CA THR A 60 12.47 -6.60 -1.31
C THR A 60 13.86 -6.25 -0.75
N MET A 61 14.03 -6.26 0.58
CA MET A 61 15.26 -5.85 1.28
C MET A 61 15.92 -7.04 1.97
N TYR A 62 17.22 -6.95 2.25
CA TYR A 62 17.91 -8.01 2.99
C TYR A 62 17.35 -8.17 4.41
N VAL A 63 17.38 -9.40 4.92
CA VAL A 63 16.98 -9.71 6.31
C VAL A 63 17.85 -8.90 7.28
N GLY A 64 17.22 -8.37 8.32
CA GLY A 64 17.89 -7.51 9.31
C GLY A 64 17.87 -6.02 8.98
N THR A 65 17.35 -5.62 7.81
CA THR A 65 17.18 -4.19 7.50
C THR A 65 16.14 -3.55 8.45
N PRO A 66 16.47 -2.42 9.11
CA PRO A 66 15.53 -1.71 9.98
C PRO A 66 14.25 -1.26 9.28
N SER A 67 13.16 -1.20 10.05
CA SER A 67 11.81 -0.83 9.57
C SER A 67 11.64 0.69 9.48
N LEU A 68 12.38 1.33 8.58
CA LEU A 68 12.40 2.79 8.42
C LEU A 68 11.48 3.27 7.29
N PRO A 69 11.10 4.57 7.26
CA PRO A 69 10.57 5.20 6.06
C PRO A 69 11.44 4.91 4.84
N SER A 70 10.82 4.69 3.68
CA SER A 70 11.56 4.27 2.48
C SER A 70 12.66 5.25 2.05
N HIS A 71 12.51 6.54 2.35
CA HIS A 71 13.48 7.60 2.03
C HIS A 71 14.67 7.64 3.00
N GLU A 72 14.61 6.92 4.14
CA GLU A 72 15.68 6.83 5.14
C GLU A 72 16.44 5.50 5.06
N ALA A 73 15.97 4.56 4.23
CA ALA A 73 16.57 3.23 4.12
C ALA A 73 17.90 3.27 3.32
N PRO A 74 18.93 2.50 3.73
CA PRO A 74 20.20 2.45 3.00
C PRO A 74 20.02 2.01 1.55
N ALA A 75 20.69 2.70 0.61
CA ALA A 75 20.57 2.42 -0.83
C ALA A 75 20.98 0.98 -1.23
N ASN A 76 21.88 0.37 -0.47
CA ASN A 76 22.35 -1.01 -0.65
C ASN A 76 21.46 -2.08 0.01
N ALA A 77 20.39 -1.68 0.73
CA ALA A 77 19.56 -2.63 1.46
C ALA A 77 18.55 -3.38 0.57
N VAL A 78 18.32 -2.93 -0.67
CA VAL A 78 17.39 -3.55 -1.62
C VAL A 78 18.09 -4.62 -2.46
N THR A 79 17.54 -5.83 -2.46
CA THR A 79 18.05 -6.95 -3.26
C THR A 79 17.85 -6.70 -4.76
N PRO A 80 18.64 -7.33 -5.66
CA PRO A 80 18.45 -7.20 -7.11
C PRO A 80 17.03 -7.59 -7.56
N ALA A 81 16.51 -8.73 -7.07
CA ALA A 81 15.11 -9.12 -7.32
C ALA A 81 14.12 -8.08 -6.75
N GLY A 82 14.40 -7.56 -5.55
CA GLY A 82 13.61 -6.51 -4.91
C GLY A 82 13.50 -5.23 -5.73
N LYS A 83 14.53 -4.83 -6.47
CA LYS A 83 14.48 -3.68 -7.38
C LYS A 83 13.42 -3.89 -8.46
N THR A 84 13.42 -5.06 -9.10
CA THR A 84 12.44 -5.44 -10.12
C THR A 84 11.02 -5.51 -9.54
N LEU A 85 10.85 -6.13 -8.37
CA LEU A 85 9.55 -6.23 -7.70
C LEU A 85 8.96 -4.85 -7.42
N ARG A 86 9.75 -3.92 -6.89
CA ARG A 86 9.33 -2.53 -6.64
C ARG A 86 8.98 -1.78 -7.91
N LYS A 87 9.79 -1.94 -8.96
CA LYS A 87 9.58 -1.28 -10.26
C LYS A 87 8.20 -1.62 -10.84
N PHE A 88 7.80 -2.88 -10.74
CA PHE A 88 6.51 -3.36 -11.24
C PHE A 88 5.42 -3.45 -10.15
N LYS A 89 5.68 -2.91 -8.95
CA LYS A 89 4.77 -2.96 -7.78
C LYS A 89 4.30 -4.38 -7.39
N LEU A 90 5.04 -5.41 -7.80
CA LEU A 90 4.72 -6.81 -7.50
C LEU A 90 4.87 -7.10 -6.01
N ASP A 91 5.67 -6.30 -5.30
CA ASP A 91 5.85 -6.42 -3.85
C ASP A 91 4.59 -6.10 -3.04
N GLU A 92 3.61 -5.42 -3.64
CA GLU A 92 2.36 -5.04 -2.99
C GLU A 92 1.23 -6.04 -3.17
N LEU A 93 1.38 -7.06 -4.04
CA LEU A 93 0.35 -8.08 -4.27
C LEU A 93 -0.15 -8.80 -3.00
N PRO A 94 0.70 -9.10 -1.98
CA PRO A 94 0.21 -9.68 -0.73
C PRO A 94 -0.78 -8.79 0.04
N GLN A 95 -0.85 -7.48 -0.24
CA GLN A 95 -1.80 -6.56 0.39
C GLN A 95 -3.25 -6.85 -0.02
N PHE A 96 -3.51 -7.56 -1.13
CA PHE A 96 -4.87 -8.04 -1.43
C PHE A 96 -5.44 -8.88 -0.29
N TRP A 97 -4.60 -9.60 0.44
CA TRP A 97 -5.03 -10.32 1.64
C TRP A 97 -5.50 -9.38 2.77
N ASN A 98 -4.87 -8.22 2.92
CA ASN A 98 -5.32 -7.20 3.88
C ASN A 98 -6.67 -6.59 3.46
N VAL A 99 -6.92 -6.44 2.17
CA VAL A 99 -8.23 -5.99 1.65
C VAL A 99 -9.31 -7.04 1.93
N LEU A 100 -9.04 -8.32 1.69
CA LEU A 100 -9.97 -9.41 2.00
C LEU A 100 -10.29 -9.52 3.50
N LYS A 101 -9.37 -9.14 4.37
CA LYS A 101 -9.58 -9.03 5.83
C LYS A 101 -10.35 -7.78 6.27
N GLY A 102 -10.59 -6.83 5.37
CA GLY A 102 -11.21 -5.54 5.69
C GLY A 102 -10.27 -4.57 6.43
N GLU A 103 -8.96 -4.82 6.42
CA GLU A 103 -7.95 -3.92 7.01
C GLU A 103 -7.54 -2.80 6.04
N MET A 104 -7.69 -3.05 4.74
CA MET A 104 -7.37 -2.13 3.65
C MET A 104 -8.49 -2.06 2.61
N SER A 105 -8.38 -1.06 1.74
CA SER A 105 -9.16 -0.85 0.53
C SER A 105 -8.23 -0.97 -0.70
N LEU A 106 -8.77 -1.23 -1.90
CA LEU A 106 -7.96 -1.18 -3.12
C LEU A 106 -7.43 0.24 -3.35
N VAL A 107 -8.30 1.24 -3.15
CA VAL A 107 -8.01 2.67 -3.31
C VAL A 107 -8.30 3.43 -2.03
N GLY A 108 -7.35 4.24 -1.57
CA GLY A 108 -7.46 5.05 -0.37
C GLY A 108 -6.12 5.65 0.07
N PRO A 109 -6.09 6.37 1.20
CA PRO A 109 -4.86 6.93 1.76
C PRO A 109 -3.81 5.85 2.03
N ARG A 110 -2.56 6.05 1.61
CA ARG A 110 -1.51 5.05 1.83
C ARG A 110 -1.25 4.86 3.34
N PRO A 111 -1.23 3.63 3.88
CA PRO A 111 -1.00 3.40 5.31
C PRO A 111 0.41 3.83 5.74
N CYS A 112 0.51 4.67 6.77
CA CYS A 112 1.77 5.17 7.31
C CYS A 112 2.35 4.27 8.43
N LEU A 113 3.62 4.48 8.76
CA LEU A 113 4.25 3.88 9.94
C LEU A 113 3.72 4.55 11.22
N PRO A 114 3.65 3.82 12.34
CA PRO A 114 3.33 4.41 13.64
C PRO A 114 4.30 5.53 14.06
N THR A 115 5.53 5.49 13.55
CA THR A 115 6.57 6.50 13.83
C THR A 115 6.34 7.82 13.10
N GLN A 116 5.46 7.87 12.09
CA GLN A 116 5.17 9.08 11.31
C GLN A 116 4.08 9.93 11.97
N THR A 117 4.37 10.39 13.19
CA THR A 117 3.42 11.09 14.07
C THR A 117 2.84 12.35 13.45
N GLU A 118 3.65 13.11 12.71
CA GLU A 118 3.21 14.33 12.01
C GLU A 118 2.12 14.04 10.96
N LEU A 119 2.35 13.06 10.09
CA LEU A 119 1.37 12.65 9.08
C LEU A 119 0.08 12.11 9.72
N ILE A 120 0.21 11.34 10.81
CA ILE A 120 -0.93 10.82 11.57
C ILE A 120 -1.78 12.00 12.09
N GLU A 121 -1.14 13.04 12.64
CA GLU A 121 -1.82 14.21 13.18
C GLU A 121 -2.49 15.04 12.07
N CYS A 122 -1.81 15.31 10.95
CA CYS A 122 -2.39 16.00 9.81
C CYS A 122 -3.63 15.27 9.27
N ARG A 123 -3.54 13.95 9.10
CA ARG A 123 -4.68 13.11 8.67
C ARG A 123 -5.82 13.10 9.67
N ARG A 124 -5.52 13.08 10.97
CA ARG A 124 -6.54 13.12 12.03
C ARG A 124 -7.31 14.44 12.00
N ARG A 125 -6.62 15.57 11.84
CA ARG A 125 -7.24 16.92 11.74
C ARG A 125 -8.16 17.04 10.53
N LEU A 126 -7.79 16.42 9.41
CA LEU A 126 -8.56 16.46 8.17
C LEU A 126 -9.61 15.33 8.05
N GLY A 127 -9.80 14.51 9.10
CA GLY A 127 -10.78 13.41 9.11
C GLY A 127 -10.41 12.21 8.24
N VAL A 128 -9.19 12.17 7.68
CA VAL A 128 -8.69 11.11 6.79
C VAL A 128 -8.58 9.77 7.52
N SER A 129 -8.31 9.79 8.83
CA SER A 129 -8.18 8.56 9.64
C SER A 129 -9.46 7.71 9.67
N SER A 130 -10.62 8.27 9.36
CA SER A 130 -11.89 7.55 9.31
C SER A 130 -12.04 6.64 8.08
N ALA A 131 -11.17 6.79 7.07
CA ALA A 131 -11.16 5.94 5.88
C ALA A 131 -10.29 4.70 6.07
N LEU A 132 -10.62 3.62 5.35
CA LEU A 132 -9.69 2.48 5.23
C LEU A 132 -8.47 2.93 4.41
N PRO A 133 -7.25 2.56 4.83
CA PRO A 133 -6.06 2.81 4.03
C PRO A 133 -6.11 2.02 2.71
N GLY A 134 -5.51 2.58 1.66
CA GLY A 134 -5.45 2.00 0.31
C GLY A 134 -4.15 1.30 -0.02
N ILE A 135 -4.19 0.34 -0.95
CA ILE A 135 -2.99 -0.18 -1.63
C ILE A 135 -2.41 0.93 -2.52
N THR A 136 -3.29 1.58 -3.30
CA THR A 136 -2.99 2.79 -4.08
C THR A 136 -3.92 3.93 -3.68
N GLY A 137 -3.65 5.15 -4.14
CA GLY A 137 -4.44 6.33 -3.81
C GLY A 137 -4.11 7.53 -4.69
N LEU A 138 -4.92 8.59 -4.57
CA LEU A 138 -4.77 9.82 -5.36
C LEU A 138 -3.37 10.44 -5.19
N ALA A 139 -2.90 10.54 -3.95
CA ALA A 139 -1.57 11.07 -3.67
C ALA A 139 -0.46 10.27 -4.33
N GLN A 140 -0.53 8.93 -4.29
CA GLN A 140 0.44 8.05 -4.94
C GLN A 140 0.48 8.25 -6.46
N VAL A 141 -0.69 8.41 -7.11
CA VAL A 141 -0.76 8.67 -8.55
C VAL A 141 -0.23 10.07 -8.90
N LYS A 142 -0.38 11.05 -8.01
CA LYS A 142 0.21 12.40 -8.14
C LYS A 142 1.70 12.47 -7.79
N GLY A 143 2.33 11.36 -7.39
CA GLY A 143 3.74 11.35 -6.97
C GLY A 143 3.99 11.99 -5.60
N ILE A 144 2.94 12.24 -4.82
CA ILE A 144 3.04 12.80 -3.47
C ILE A 144 3.29 11.65 -2.49
N ASP A 145 4.39 11.75 -1.74
CA ASP A 145 4.78 10.75 -0.76
C ASP A 145 4.79 11.32 0.67
N MET A 146 5.33 10.55 1.62
CA MET A 146 5.29 10.89 3.03
C MET A 146 6.40 11.87 3.47
N SER A 147 7.20 12.39 2.54
CA SER A 147 8.18 13.46 2.82
C SER A 147 7.53 14.83 3.01
N ASP A 148 6.30 15.02 2.50
CA ASP A 148 5.45 16.19 2.75
C ASP A 148 4.13 15.76 3.41
N PRO A 149 4.12 15.63 4.76
CA PRO A 149 2.95 15.14 5.49
C PRO A 149 1.69 15.98 5.31
N ALA A 150 1.84 17.31 5.17
CA ALA A 150 0.72 18.23 5.06
C ALA A 150 0.05 18.09 3.69
N LEU A 151 0.83 18.20 2.60
CA LEU A 151 0.32 18.05 1.23
C LEU A 151 -0.29 16.67 0.98
N LEU A 152 0.33 15.63 1.55
CA LEU A 152 -0.20 14.26 1.49
C LEU A 152 -1.57 14.18 2.17
N ALA A 153 -1.70 14.69 3.39
CA ALA A 153 -2.95 14.64 4.14
C ALA A 153 -4.06 15.46 3.47
N GLU A 154 -3.75 16.63 2.90
CA GLU A 154 -4.68 17.44 2.12
C GLU A 154 -5.16 16.72 0.86
N THR A 155 -4.23 16.10 0.12
CA THR A 155 -4.57 15.33 -1.09
C THR A 155 -5.43 14.11 -0.76
N ASP A 156 -5.13 13.43 0.34
CA ASP A 156 -5.94 12.31 0.84
C ASP A 156 -7.35 12.80 1.22
N ALA A 157 -7.47 13.95 1.88
CA ALA A 157 -8.76 14.54 2.24
C ALA A 157 -9.56 14.94 0.99
N ASP A 158 -8.92 15.51 -0.03
CA ASP A 158 -9.55 15.86 -1.30
C ASP A 158 -10.09 14.62 -2.04
N TYR A 159 -9.34 13.52 -2.03
CA TYR A 159 -9.85 12.24 -2.56
C TYR A 159 -11.13 11.83 -1.82
N LEU A 160 -11.17 11.90 -0.49
CA LEU A 160 -12.33 11.47 0.29
C LEU A 160 -13.59 12.31 0.03
N LYS A 161 -13.46 13.59 -0.34
CA LYS A 161 -14.59 14.47 -0.69
C LYS A 161 -15.32 14.01 -1.96
N VAL A 162 -14.59 13.42 -2.93
CA VAL A 162 -15.11 13.05 -4.25
C VAL A 162 -15.02 11.56 -4.55
N ALA A 163 -14.72 10.75 -3.53
CA ALA A 163 -14.50 9.32 -3.66
C ALA A 163 -15.71 8.63 -4.30
N SER A 164 -15.47 7.88 -5.38
CA SER A 164 -16.49 7.12 -6.10
C SER A 164 -15.85 5.92 -6.78
N ILE A 165 -16.64 4.89 -7.08
CA ILE A 165 -16.12 3.70 -7.79
C ILE A 165 -15.51 4.09 -9.16
N GLY A 166 -16.11 5.07 -9.85
CA GLY A 166 -15.56 5.58 -11.10
C GLY A 166 -14.19 6.25 -10.94
N LEU A 167 -14.01 7.04 -9.88
CA LEU A 167 -12.71 7.62 -9.55
C LEU A 167 -11.70 6.54 -9.14
N ASP A 168 -12.12 5.56 -8.35
CA ASP A 168 -11.25 4.44 -7.94
C ASP A 168 -10.74 3.65 -9.14
N LEU A 169 -11.61 3.35 -10.11
CA LEU A 169 -11.20 2.70 -11.37
C LEU A 169 -10.16 3.54 -12.13
N ARG A 170 -10.33 4.87 -12.19
CA ARG A 170 -9.34 5.76 -12.80
C ARG A 170 -8.00 5.74 -12.06
N ILE A 171 -8.02 5.72 -10.73
CA ILE A 171 -6.80 5.65 -9.91
C ILE A 171 -6.10 4.29 -10.08
N LEU A 172 -6.86 3.19 -10.13
CA LEU A 172 -6.32 1.85 -10.39
C LEU A 172 -5.64 1.77 -11.77
N LEU A 173 -6.29 2.30 -12.81
CA LEU A 173 -5.71 2.35 -14.16
C LEU A 173 -4.44 3.22 -14.20
N ALA A 174 -4.47 4.40 -13.59
CA ALA A 174 -3.30 5.29 -13.52
C ALA A 174 -2.14 4.71 -12.69
N THR A 175 -2.44 3.77 -11.78
CA THR A 175 -1.40 3.05 -11.01
C THR A 175 -0.63 2.06 -11.89
N ILE A 176 -1.28 1.47 -12.89
CA ILE A 176 -0.68 0.51 -13.84
C ILE A 176 0.00 1.25 -14.99
N TYR A 177 -0.65 2.31 -15.49
CA TYR A 177 -0.18 3.17 -16.57
C TYR A 177 0.06 4.59 -16.04
N PRO A 178 1.18 4.83 -15.34
CA PRO A 178 1.59 6.19 -15.03
C PRO A 178 1.89 6.87 -16.37
N GLY A 179 1.05 7.85 -16.72
CA GLY A 179 1.24 8.68 -17.91
C GLY A 179 2.48 9.54 -17.84
#